data_AF-A0AB32ZVY7-F1
#
_entry.id   AF-A0AB32ZVY7-F1
#
_cell.length_a   1.000
_cell.length_b   1.000
_cell.length_c   1.000
_cell.angle_alpha   90.00
_cell.angle_beta   90.00
_cell.angle_gamma   90.00
#
_symmetry.space_group_name_H-M   'P 1'
#
loop_
_entity.id
_entity.type
_entity.pdbx_description
1 polymer ?
#
loop_
_entity_poly.entity_id
_entity_poly.type
_entity_poly.pdbx_seq_one_letter_code
_entity_poly.pdbx_strand_id
1 'polypeptide(L)'
;MNVEKLNHSSTPLFLSKVNAAIAVCVAAEPAALSTDTLHHLISLRHSLVLRELSRLSGNERTTFAENELIINQELEELALKLKLAAKEEIVGFSRAQKAAKRYKK
;
A
#
# COMPACT_ATOMS: atom_id res chain seq x y z
N MET A 1 -7.91 4.24 -2.24
CA MET A 1 -6.79 5.15 -2.60
C MET A 1 -6.76 5.29 -4.10
N ASN A 2 -6.57 6.49 -4.65
CA ASN A 2 -6.64 6.72 -6.09
C ASN A 2 -5.25 6.69 -6.72
N VAL A 3 -5.17 6.20 -7.97
CA VAL A 3 -3.94 6.16 -8.77
C VAL A 3 -3.31 7.55 -8.90
N GLU A 4 -4.13 8.60 -8.96
CA GLU A 4 -3.67 9.98 -9.08
C GLU A 4 -2.91 10.50 -7.85
N LYS A 5 -3.07 9.86 -6.68
CA LYS A 5 -2.27 10.19 -5.49
C LYS A 5 -0.90 9.51 -5.50
N LEU A 6 -0.76 8.42 -6.25
CA LEU A 6 0.48 7.64 -6.33
C LEU A 6 1.39 8.09 -7.47
N ASN A 7 0.86 8.89 -8.41
CA ASN A 7 1.60 9.43 -9.54
C ASN A 7 1.87 10.93 -9.33
N HIS A 8 3.03 11.39 -9.77
CA HIS A 8 3.42 12.79 -9.85
C HIS A 8 4.00 13.10 -11.24
N SER A 9 4.31 14.36 -11.50
CA SER A 9 4.78 14.85 -12.82
C SER A 9 6.04 14.16 -13.35
N SER A 10 6.87 13.60 -12.46
CA SER A 10 8.11 12.91 -12.81
C SER A 10 8.00 11.39 -12.71
N THR A 11 6.79 10.83 -12.55
CA THR A 11 6.59 9.38 -12.45
C THR A 11 6.79 8.71 -13.81
N PRO A 12 7.74 7.76 -13.93
CA PRO A 12 7.94 7.01 -15.17
C PRO A 12 6.78 6.09 -15.49
N LEU A 13 6.54 5.82 -16.78
CA LEU A 13 5.44 4.97 -17.25
C LEU A 13 5.37 3.60 -16.55
N PHE A 14 6.52 2.98 -16.29
CA PHE A 14 6.57 1.69 -15.62
C PHE A 14 6.14 1.78 -14.16
N LEU A 15 6.55 2.84 -13.46
CA LEU A 15 6.16 3.10 -12.08
C LEU A 15 4.66 3.41 -12.00
N SER A 16 4.13 4.18 -12.95
CA SER A 16 2.69 4.46 -13.06
C SER A 16 1.84 3.19 -13.21
N LYS A 17 2.29 2.20 -13.99
CA LYS A 17 1.60 0.90 -14.08
C LYS A 17 1.59 0.14 -12.76
N VAL A 18 2.71 0.14 -12.04
CA VAL A 18 2.78 -0.50 -10.71
C VAL A 18 1.91 0.23 -9.70
N ASN A 19 1.91 1.56 -9.71
CA ASN A 19 1.04 2.38 -8.87
C ASN A 19 -0.44 2.12 -9.16
N ALA A 20 -0.82 1.96 -10.43
CA ALA A 20 -2.18 1.58 -10.80
C ALA A 20 -2.57 0.20 -10.26
N ALA A 21 -1.69 -0.79 -10.37
CA ALA A 21 -1.91 -2.12 -9.80
C ALA A 21 -2.04 -2.09 -8.27
N ILE A 22 -1.24 -1.27 -7.59
CA ILE A 22 -1.33 -1.07 -6.13
C ILE A 22 -2.69 -0.46 -5.77
N ALA A 23 -3.13 0.58 -6.48
CA ALA A 23 -4.41 1.21 -6.22
C ALA A 23 -5.59 0.24 -6.39
N VAL A 24 -5.55 -0.60 -7.44
CA VAL A 24 -6.55 -1.67 -7.65
C VAL A 24 -6.49 -2.69 -6.52
N CYS A 25 -5.29 -3.14 -6.13
CA CYS A 25 -5.12 -4.11 -5.06
C CYS A 25 -5.63 -3.60 -3.72
N VAL A 26 -5.43 -2.32 -3.42
CA VAL A 26 -5.91 -1.66 -2.19
C VAL A 26 -7.41 -1.35 -2.23
N ALA A 27 -7.96 -1.10 -3.41
CA ALA A 27 -9.39 -0.85 -3.59
C ALA A 27 -10.22 -2.15 -3.63
N ALA A 28 -9.57 -3.31 -3.73
CA ALA A 28 -10.25 -4.59 -3.63
C ALA A 28 -10.89 -4.78 -2.26
N GLU A 29 -12.02 -5.49 -2.23
CA GLU A 29 -12.69 -5.87 -0.98
C GLU A 29 -11.71 -6.60 -0.04
N PRO A 30 -11.80 -6.40 1.28
CA PRO A 30 -10.86 -7.00 2.25
C PRO A 30 -10.73 -8.53 2.11
N ALA A 31 -11.81 -9.22 1.73
CA ALA A 31 -11.82 -10.66 1.51
C ALA A 31 -11.08 -11.12 0.24
N ALA A 32 -10.88 -10.22 -0.73
CA ALA A 32 -10.16 -10.47 -1.98
C ALA A 32 -8.74 -9.88 -1.99
N LEU A 33 -8.35 -9.16 -0.93
CA LEU A 33 -7.05 -8.54 -0.81
C LEU A 33 -5.97 -9.60 -0.55
N SER A 34 -5.18 -9.89 -1.58
CA SER A 34 -4.00 -10.75 -1.45
C SER A 34 -2.85 -9.93 -0.87
N THR A 35 -2.56 -10.14 0.43
CA THR A 35 -1.43 -9.49 1.12
C THR A 35 -0.10 -9.79 0.43
N ASP A 36 0.08 -10.99 -0.11
CA ASP A 36 1.29 -11.38 -0.85
C ASP A 36 1.43 -10.58 -2.15
N THR A 37 0.31 -10.39 -2.88
CA THR A 37 0.30 -9.58 -4.10
C THR A 37 0.61 -8.11 -3.78
N LEU A 38 0.01 -7.57 -2.72
CA LEU A 38 0.27 -6.21 -2.27
C LEU A 38 1.74 -6.03 -1.88
N HIS A 39 2.31 -6.97 -1.11
CA HIS A 39 3.72 -6.95 -0.73
C HIS A 39 4.63 -6.99 -1.96
N HIS A 40 4.36 -7.90 -2.90
CA HIS A 40 5.13 -8.00 -4.13
C HIS A 40 5.11 -6.69 -4.94
N LEU A 41 3.95 -6.07 -5.09
CA LEU A 41 3.80 -4.79 -5.79
C LEU A 41 4.54 -3.64 -5.09
N ILE A 42 4.51 -3.58 -3.75
CA ILE A 42 5.26 -2.59 -2.97
C ILE A 42 6.77 -2.78 -3.13
N SER A 43 7.27 -4.02 -3.06
CA SER A 43 8.68 -4.33 -3.27
C SER A 43 9.13 -3.95 -4.69
N LEU A 44 8.31 -4.28 -5.69
CA LEU A 44 8.58 -3.93 -7.09
C LEU A 44 8.64 -2.40 -7.27
N ARG A 45 7.69 -1.67 -6.67
CA ARG A 45 7.67 -0.20 -6.67
C ARG A 45 8.97 0.35 -6.08
N HIS A 46 9.41 -0.16 -4.93
CA HIS A 46 10.64 0.27 -4.28
C HIS A 46 11.87 0.08 -5.16
N SER A 47 12.03 -1.09 -5.80
CA SER A 47 13.13 -1.34 -6.73
C SER A 47 13.11 -0.39 -7.94
N LEU A 48 11.92 -0.06 -8.46
CA LEU A 48 11.80 0.91 -9.54
C LEU A 48 12.18 2.31 -9.09
N VAL A 49 11.70 2.78 -7.93
CA VAL A 49 12.05 4.10 -7.38
C VAL A 49 13.56 4.24 -7.19
N LEU A 50 14.23 3.23 -6.62
CA LEU A 50 15.69 3.22 -6.47
C LEU A 50 16.42 3.28 -7.81
N ARG A 51 15.93 2.52 -8.80
CA ARG A 51 16.50 2.54 -10.15
C ARG A 51 16.38 3.92 -10.79
N GLU A 52 15.22 4.57 -10.66
CA GLU A 52 14.98 5.89 -11.23
C GLU A 52 15.81 6.96 -10.50
N LEU A 53 15.92 6.89 -9.16
CA LEU A 53 16.82 7.73 -8.36
C LEU A 53 18.30 7.59 -8.74
N SER A 54 18.72 6.39 -9.15
CA SER A 54 20.10 6.15 -9.62
C SER A 54 20.36 6.74 -11.02
N ARG A 55 19.31 6.88 -11.84
CA ARG A 55 19.40 7.43 -13.19
C ARG A 55 19.37 8.96 -13.20
N LEU A 56 18.59 9.55 -12.29
CA LEU A 56 18.43 10.99 -12.18
C LEU A 56 19.65 11.63 -11.50
N SER A 57 19.98 12.85 -11.88
CA SER A 57 21.11 13.61 -11.32
C SER A 57 20.70 15.05 -11.01
N GLY A 58 21.44 15.69 -10.09
CA GLY A 58 21.20 17.08 -9.71
C GLY A 58 19.78 17.34 -9.19
N ASN A 59 19.18 18.43 -9.65
CA ASN A 59 17.90 18.94 -9.13
C ASN A 59 16.73 18.00 -9.40
N GLU A 60 16.73 17.30 -10.54
CA GLU A 60 15.66 16.36 -10.92
C GLU A 60 15.56 15.19 -9.94
N ARG A 61 16.71 14.72 -9.44
CA ARG A 61 16.76 13.64 -8.44
C ARG A 61 16.15 14.11 -7.11
N THR A 62 16.47 15.33 -6.68
CA THR A 62 15.93 15.89 -5.43
C THR A 62 14.42 16.04 -5.52
N THR A 63 13.92 16.67 -6.59
CA THR A 63 12.47 16.83 -6.81
C THR A 63 11.75 15.48 -6.92
N PHE A 64 12.34 14.49 -7.59
CA PHE A 64 11.77 13.15 -7.64
C PHE A 64 11.71 12.51 -6.24
N ALA A 65 12.80 12.59 -5.47
CA ALA A 65 12.87 12.02 -4.13
C ALA A 65 11.86 12.65 -3.15
N GLU A 66 11.68 13.97 -3.20
CA GLU A 66 10.72 14.69 -2.35
C GLU A 66 9.28 14.27 -2.65
N ASN A 67 8.91 14.18 -3.93
CA ASN A 67 7.58 13.72 -4.34
C ASN A 67 7.33 12.26 -3.92
N GLU A 68 8.33 11.40 -4.12
CA GLU A 68 8.26 9.98 -3.73
C GLU A 68 8.18 9.79 -2.21
N LEU A 69 8.80 10.68 -1.43
CA LEU A 69 8.71 10.65 0.03
C LEU A 69 7.29 10.91 0.51
N ILE A 70 6.60 11.90 -0.07
CA ILE A 70 5.19 12.20 0.25
C ILE A 70 4.31 10.98 -0.04
N ILE A 71 4.50 10.35 -1.20
CA ILE A 71 3.73 9.15 -1.56
C ILE A 71 4.03 7.99 -0.61
N ASN A 72 5.28 7.80 -0.21
CA ASN A 72 5.64 6.77 0.76
C ASN A 72 4.98 7.00 2.13
N GLN A 73 4.88 8.24 2.59
CA GLN A 73 4.18 8.56 3.84
C GLN A 73 2.68 8.22 3.75
N GLU A 74 2.02 8.51 2.63
CA GLU A 74 0.61 8.13 2.44
C GLU A 74 0.43 6.60 2.41
N LEU A 75 1.34 5.88 1.74
CA LEU A 75 1.35 4.41 1.71
C LEU A 75 1.56 3.81 3.11
N GLU A 76 2.43 4.40 3.92
CA GLU A 76 2.68 3.98 5.30
C GLU A 76 1.45 4.20 6.18
N GLU A 77 0.81 5.36 6.09
CA GLU A 77 -0.42 5.66 6.82
C GLU A 77 -1.54 4.65 6.48
N LEU A 78 -1.67 4.29 5.19
CA LEU A 78 -2.60 3.27 4.76
C LEU A 78 -2.26 1.89 5.34
N ALA A 79 -0.98 1.49 5.29
CA ALA A 79 -0.55 0.21 5.84
C ALA A 79 -0.84 0.11 7.34
N LEU A 80 -0.67 1.21 8.08
CA LEU A 80 -1.04 1.30 9.49
C LEU A 80 -2.56 1.15 9.70
N LYS A 81 -3.39 1.81 8.87
CA LYS A 81 -4.86 1.67 8.93
C LYS A 81 -5.31 0.24 8.66
N LEU A 82 -4.76 -0.41 7.64
CA LEU A 82 -5.04 -1.81 7.32
C LEU A 82 -4.65 -2.75 8.47
N LYS A 83 -3.49 -2.51 9.10
CA LYS A 83 -3.05 -3.27 10.28
C LYS A 83 -4.00 -3.10 11.47
N LEU A 84 -4.49 -1.90 11.71
CA LEU A 84 -5.45 -1.62 12.78
C LEU A 84 -6.80 -2.31 12.52
N ALA A 85 -7.31 -2.22 11.29
CA ALA A 85 -8.55 -2.90 10.89
C ALA A 85 -8.46 -4.42 11.09
N ALA A 86 -7.36 -5.05 10.65
CA ALA A 86 -7.14 -6.48 10.87
C ALA A 86 -7.08 -6.86 12.35
N LYS A 87 -6.49 -6.01 13.20
CA LYS A 87 -6.45 -6.23 14.66
C LYS A 87 -7.86 -6.19 15.27
N GLU A 88 -8.69 -5.24 14.84
CA GLU A 88 -10.07 -5.13 15.31
C GLU A 88 -10.93 -6.33 14.91
N GLU A 89 -10.79 -6.82 13.67
CA GLU A 89 -11.46 -8.04 13.21
C GLU A 89 -11.10 -9.26 14.06
N ILE A 90 -9.82 -9.48 14.36
CA ILE A 90 -9.37 -10.60 15.21
C ILE A 90 -9.98 -10.52 16.61
N VAL A 91 -10.01 -9.31 17.20
CA VAL A 91 -10.62 -9.09 18.51
C VAL A 91 -12.14 -9.35 18.46
N GLY A 92 -12.81 -8.89 17.42
CA GLY A 92 -14.23 -9.14 17.18
C GLY A 92 -14.53 -10.64 17.04
N PHE A 93 -13.73 -11.36 16.24
CA PHE A 93 -13.83 -12.80 16.06
C PHE A 93 -13.63 -13.56 17.38
N SER A 94 -12.63 -13.18 18.18
CA SER A 94 -12.39 -13.78 19.51
C SER A 94 -13.60 -13.60 20.44
N ARG A 95 -14.22 -12.42 20.44
CA ARG A 95 -15.43 -12.13 21.22
C ARG A 95 -16.63 -12.92 20.73
N ALA A 96 -16.84 -12.99 19.40
CA ALA A 96 -17.90 -13.77 18.78
C ALA A 96 -17.75 -15.26 19.08
N GLN A 97 -16.52 -15.80 19.03
CA GLN A 97 -16.23 -17.19 19.38
C GLN A 97 -16.53 -17.48 20.86
N LYS A 98 -16.18 -16.56 21.77
CA LYS A 98 -16.52 -16.68 23.20
C LYS A 98 -18.04 -16.64 23.44
N ALA A 99 -18.76 -15.77 22.73
CA ALA A 99 -20.22 -15.71 22.81
C ALA A 99 -20.87 -16.99 22.28
N ALA A 100 -20.47 -17.49 21.10
CA ALA A 100 -20.98 -18.73 20.52
C ALA A 100 -20.75 -19.95 21.43
N LYS A 101 -19.63 -20.01 22.16
CA LYS A 101 -19.37 -21.06 23.17
C LYS A 101 -20.30 -20.97 24.38
N ARG A 102 -20.84 -19.79 24.72
CA ARG A 102 -21.80 -19.62 25.82
C ARG A 102 -23.21 -20.06 25.45
N TYR A 103 -23.61 -19.97 24.18
CA TYR A 103 -24.94 -20.36 23.69
C TYR A 103 -25.07 -21.86 23.37
N LYS A 104 -23.98 -22.63 23.35
CA LYS A 104 -23.99 -24.10 23.20
C LYS A 104 -24.17 -24.87 24.52
N LYS A 105 -24.52 -24.18 25.61
CA LYS A 105 -24.89 -24.79 26.89
C LYS A 105 -26.40 -24.84 27.03
#